data_AF-A0A5L8LPA0-F1
#
_entry.id   AF-A0A5L8LPA0-F1
#
_cell.length_a   1.000
_cell.length_b   1.000
_cell.length_c   1.000
_cell.angle_alpha   90.00
_cell.angle_beta   90.00
_cell.angle_gamma   90.00
#
_symmetry.space_group_name_H-M   'P 1'
#
loop_
_entity.id
_entity.type
_entity.pdbx_description
1 polymer ?
#
loop_
_entity_poly.entity_id
_entity_poly.type
_entity_poly.pdbx_seq_one_letter_code
_entity_poly.pdbx_strand_id
1 'polypeptide(L)'
;MNSNYPNIKRLEFVLNETSFHQIYDLWINKQISHYALKILERWAENYPNTIKTLGMSDLMTLVLPQEKMEIEILSSANSKKQIENGLTAMEILQEAEIDLNYYIKTNPQLYSPLFQETMQQDKVQKLEENINDDYWKLQTQIMDLQHEITKQE
;
A
#
# COMPACT_ATOMS: atom_id res chain seq x y z
N MET A 1 -23.11 -7.31 -14.82
CA MET A 1 -21.67 -7.09 -14.63
C MET A 1 -21.48 -6.65 -13.20
N ASN A 2 -20.74 -7.40 -12.38
CA ASN A 2 -20.50 -7.03 -10.99
C ASN A 2 -19.46 -5.92 -10.94
N SER A 3 -19.93 -4.68 -11.04
CA SER A 3 -19.16 -3.43 -10.89
C SER A 3 -18.75 -3.18 -9.43
N ASN A 4 -18.66 -4.22 -8.60
CA ASN A 4 -18.53 -4.09 -7.16
C ASN A 4 -17.08 -4.41 -6.79
N TYR A 5 -16.18 -3.45 -6.98
CA TYR A 5 -14.89 -3.48 -6.32
C TYR A 5 -15.15 -3.18 -4.84
N PRO A 6 -14.98 -4.15 -3.93
CA PRO A 6 -15.45 -4.02 -2.55
C PRO A 6 -14.82 -2.83 -1.80
N ASN A 7 -13.63 -2.41 -2.22
CA ASN A 7 -12.85 -1.39 -1.54
C ASN A 7 -12.84 -0.04 -2.27
N ILE A 8 -13.71 0.18 -3.27
CA ILE A 8 -13.69 1.44 -4.02
C ILE A 8 -13.90 2.68 -3.14
N LYS A 9 -14.71 2.54 -2.08
CA LYS A 9 -14.93 3.60 -1.07
C LYS A 9 -13.65 3.96 -0.30
N ARG A 10 -12.73 3.01 -0.14
CA ARG A 10 -11.43 3.28 0.48
C ARG A 10 -10.62 4.19 -0.43
N LEU A 11 -10.59 3.91 -1.72
CA LEU A 11 -9.91 4.75 -2.71
C LEU A 11 -10.49 6.16 -2.79
N GLU A 12 -11.82 6.30 -2.68
CA GLU A 12 -12.50 7.59 -2.57
C GLU A 12 -12.00 8.43 -1.39
N PHE A 13 -11.71 7.78 -0.25
CA PHE A 13 -11.25 8.46 0.96
C PHE A 13 -9.77 8.86 0.92
N VAL A 14 -8.91 8.02 0.32
CA VAL A 14 -7.45 8.19 0.37
C VAL A 14 -6.89 9.00 -0.80
N LEU A 15 -7.58 9.02 -1.95
CA LEU A 15 -7.20 9.83 -3.11
C LEU A 15 -7.78 11.23 -2.99
N ASN A 16 -7.19 12.20 -3.69
CA ASN A 16 -7.90 13.45 -3.95
C ASN A 16 -9.09 13.20 -4.88
N GLU A 17 -10.15 14.01 -4.72
CA GLU A 17 -11.42 13.87 -5.42
C GLU A 17 -11.26 13.79 -6.95
N THR A 18 -10.46 14.68 -7.54
CA THR A 18 -10.22 14.69 -8.99
C THR A 18 -9.57 13.40 -9.47
N SER A 19 -8.52 12.95 -8.79
CA SER A 19 -7.81 11.74 -9.17
C SER A 19 -8.67 10.49 -8.95
N PHE A 20 -9.47 10.45 -7.88
CA PHE A 20 -10.43 9.38 -7.65
C PHE A 20 -11.41 9.25 -8.82
N HIS A 21 -12.07 10.34 -9.22
CA HIS A 21 -13.03 10.29 -10.33
C HIS A 21 -12.39 9.84 -11.64
N GLN A 22 -11.22 10.37 -11.97
CA GLN A 22 -10.48 9.97 -13.17
C GLN A 22 -10.09 8.49 -13.14
N ILE A 23 -9.57 7.99 -12.02
CA ILE A 23 -9.18 6.59 -11.87
C ILE A 23 -10.40 5.67 -11.90
N TYR A 24 -11.51 6.07 -11.27
CA TYR A 24 -12.77 5.34 -11.30
C TYR A 24 -13.32 5.22 -12.73
N ASP A 25 -13.28 6.31 -13.49
CA ASP A 25 -13.69 6.31 -14.90
C ASP A 25 -12.79 5.39 -15.74
N LEU A 26 -11.46 5.44 -15.55
CA LEU A 26 -10.54 4.53 -16.22
C LEU A 26 -10.85 3.07 -15.89
N TRP A 27 -11.20 2.77 -14.64
CA TRP A 27 -11.51 1.42 -14.19
C TRP A 27 -12.84 0.91 -14.76
N ILE A 28 -13.92 1.70 -14.71
CA ILE A 28 -15.22 1.33 -15.32
C ILE A 28 -15.07 1.09 -16.82
N ASN A 29 -14.27 1.92 -17.48
CA ASN A 29 -13.98 1.79 -18.90
C ASN A 29 -12.93 0.70 -19.22
N LYS A 30 -12.51 -0.09 -18.23
CA LYS A 30 -11.55 -1.21 -18.34
C LYS A 30 -10.19 -0.81 -18.90
N GLN A 31 -9.80 0.45 -18.75
CA GLN A 31 -8.49 0.95 -19.15
C GLN A 31 -7.41 0.66 -18.11
N ILE A 32 -7.81 0.48 -16.85
CA ILE A 32 -6.95 -0.03 -15.77
C ILE A 32 -7.60 -1.26 -15.13
N SER A 33 -6.78 -2.15 -14.60
CA SER A 33 -7.27 -3.39 -14.02
C SER A 33 -7.71 -3.20 -12.56
N HIS A 34 -8.41 -4.20 -12.03
CA HIS A 34 -8.67 -4.30 -10.60
C HIS A 34 -7.37 -4.42 -9.78
N TYR A 35 -6.33 -5.05 -10.34
CA TYR A 35 -5.05 -5.23 -9.64
C TYR A 35 -4.33 -3.89 -9.43
N ALA A 36 -4.39 -2.98 -10.40
CA ALA A 36 -3.90 -1.61 -10.25
C ALA A 36 -4.52 -0.90 -9.03
N LEU A 37 -5.82 -1.08 -8.81
CA LEU A 37 -6.53 -0.52 -7.66
C LEU A 37 -6.03 -1.10 -6.33
N LYS A 38 -5.71 -2.41 -6.28
CA LYS A 38 -5.13 -3.04 -5.09
C LYS A 38 -3.75 -2.49 -4.75
N ILE A 39 -2.94 -2.18 -5.76
CA ILE A 39 -1.63 -1.54 -5.55
C ILE A 39 -1.82 -0.16 -4.93
N LEU A 40 -2.75 0.64 -5.46
CA LEU A 40 -3.07 1.96 -4.89
C LEU A 40 -3.51 1.87 -3.43
N GLU A 41 -4.36 0.90 -3.09
CA GLU A 41 -4.77 0.69 -1.69
C GLU A 41 -3.61 0.36 -0.77
N ARG A 42 -2.76 -0.57 -1.19
CA ARG A 42 -1.57 -0.98 -0.45
C ARG A 42 -0.59 0.19 -0.28
N TRP A 43 -0.43 1.01 -1.30
CA TRP A 43 0.41 2.19 -1.22
C TRP A 43 -0.20 3.28 -0.36
N ALA A 44 -1.53 3.46 -0.36
CA ALA A 44 -2.21 4.42 0.50
C ALA A 44 -2.00 4.14 2.00
N GLU A 45 -1.79 2.87 2.38
CA GLU A 45 -1.42 2.49 3.75
C GLU A 45 -0.02 2.93 4.14
N ASN A 46 0.91 2.96 3.19
CA ASN A 46 2.33 3.20 3.46
C ASN A 46 2.79 4.62 3.11
N TYR A 47 2.06 5.28 2.21
CA TYR A 47 2.38 6.58 1.62
C TYR A 47 1.11 7.44 1.49
N PRO A 48 0.34 7.64 2.57
CA PRO A 48 -0.96 8.30 2.51
C PRO A 48 -0.88 9.73 1.96
N ASN A 49 0.13 10.51 2.34
CA ASN A 49 0.28 11.89 1.87
C ASN A 49 0.65 11.92 0.38
N THR A 50 1.56 11.03 -0.05
CA THR A 50 1.96 10.89 -1.45
C THR A 50 0.77 10.50 -2.32
N ILE A 51 0.04 9.45 -1.95
CA ILE A 51 -1.11 8.95 -2.73
C ILE A 51 -2.23 9.97 -2.80
N LYS A 52 -2.49 10.70 -1.71
CA LYS A 52 -3.50 11.77 -1.69
C LYS A 52 -3.14 12.94 -2.58
N THR A 53 -1.85 13.26 -2.70
CA THR A 53 -1.39 14.49 -3.37
C THR A 53 -1.20 14.30 -4.87
N LEU A 54 -0.77 13.13 -5.31
CA LEU A 54 -0.49 12.89 -6.73
C LEU A 54 -1.75 12.93 -7.59
N GLY A 55 -1.59 13.45 -8.81
CA GLY A 55 -2.62 13.40 -9.84
C GLY A 55 -2.75 12.01 -10.46
N MET A 56 -3.87 11.73 -11.13
CA MET A 56 -4.09 10.45 -11.83
C MET A 56 -2.93 10.06 -12.75
N SER A 57 -2.40 11.00 -13.56
CA SER A 57 -1.31 10.71 -14.51
C SER A 57 -0.04 10.22 -13.80
N ASP A 58 0.33 10.87 -12.71
CA ASP A 58 1.49 10.50 -11.90
C ASP A 58 1.27 9.14 -11.24
N LEU A 59 0.10 8.93 -10.62
CA LEU A 59 -0.28 7.65 -10.02
C LEU A 59 -0.21 6.51 -11.05
N MET A 60 -0.74 6.70 -12.26
CA MET A 60 -0.71 5.66 -13.30
C MET A 60 0.70 5.40 -13.83
N THR A 61 1.54 6.43 -13.90
CA THR A 61 2.97 6.29 -14.26
C THR A 61 3.72 5.38 -13.29
N LEU A 62 3.31 5.35 -12.01
CA LEU A 62 3.91 4.48 -11.00
C LEU A 62 3.23 3.11 -10.92
N VAL A 63 1.90 3.08 -10.90
CA VAL A 63 1.11 1.86 -10.64
C VAL A 63 1.18 0.86 -11.77
N LEU A 64 1.10 1.29 -13.03
CA LEU A 64 1.03 0.36 -14.16
C LEU A 64 2.32 -0.44 -14.36
N PRO A 65 3.53 0.16 -14.22
CA PRO A 65 4.76 -0.63 -14.21
C PRO A 65 4.86 -1.59 -13.02
N GLN A 66 4.39 -1.19 -11.84
CA GLN A 66 4.35 -2.07 -10.66
C GLN A 66 3.41 -3.26 -10.89
N GLU A 67 2.21 -3.00 -11.41
CA GLU A 67 1.24 -4.04 -11.79
C GLU A 67 1.86 -5.03 -12.76
N LYS A 68 2.50 -4.54 -13.82
CA LYS A 68 3.13 -5.41 -14.82
C LYS A 68 4.16 -6.34 -14.19
N MET A 69 5.03 -5.80 -13.33
CA MET A 69 6.06 -6.56 -12.62
C MET A 69 5.44 -7.64 -11.71
N GLU A 70 4.42 -7.31 -10.92
CA GLU A 70 3.77 -8.27 -10.02
C GLU A 70 2.99 -9.34 -10.80
N ILE A 71 2.27 -8.96 -11.85
CA ILE A 71 1.49 -9.90 -12.68
C ILE A 71 2.41 -10.88 -13.42
N GLU A 72 3.59 -10.44 -13.87
CA GLU A 72 4.55 -11.31 -14.54
C GLU A 72 4.96 -12.49 -13.65
N ILE A 73 5.23 -12.23 -12.37
CA ILE A 73 5.53 -13.26 -11.37
C ILE A 73 4.30 -14.15 -11.14
N LEU A 74 3.15 -13.55 -10.82
CA LEU A 74 1.92 -14.26 -10.51
C LEU A 74 1.40 -15.14 -11.67
N SER A 75 1.75 -14.79 -12.90
CA SER A 75 1.34 -15.51 -14.11
C SER A 75 2.26 -16.70 -14.45
N SER A 76 3.38 -16.86 -13.74
CA SER A 76 4.32 -17.94 -13.96
C SER A 76 3.70 -19.32 -13.69
N ALA A 77 4.20 -20.36 -14.35
CA ALA A 77 3.72 -21.73 -14.14
C ALA A 77 3.96 -22.21 -12.69
N ASN A 78 5.03 -21.71 -12.05
CA ASN A 78 5.33 -22.02 -10.66
C ASN A 78 4.30 -21.38 -9.71
N SER A 79 4.03 -20.09 -9.89
CA SER A 79 3.04 -19.36 -9.10
C SER A 79 1.63 -19.93 -9.25
N LYS A 80 1.25 -20.39 -10.45
CA LYS A 80 -0.04 -21.08 -10.64
C LYS A 80 -0.17 -22.35 -9.79
N LYS A 81 0.89 -23.17 -9.71
CA LYS A 81 0.93 -24.35 -8.83
C LYS A 81 0.88 -23.96 -7.34
N GLN A 82 1.55 -22.89 -6.95
CA GLN A 82 1.51 -22.38 -5.58
C GLN A 82 0.10 -21.93 -5.18
N ILE A 83 -0.61 -21.24 -6.09
CA ILE A 83 -2.02 -20.86 -5.90
C ILE A 83 -2.91 -22.11 -5.76
N GLU A 84 -2.69 -23.13 -6.60
CA GLU A 84 -3.41 -24.42 -6.48
C GLU A 84 -3.15 -25.11 -5.13
N ASN A 85 -1.96 -24.92 -4.55
CA ASN A 85 -1.60 -25.40 -3.22
C ASN A 85 -2.11 -24.50 -2.07
N GLY A 86 -2.84 -23.43 -2.38
CA GLY A 86 -3.49 -22.56 -1.40
C GLY A 86 -2.70 -21.30 -1.02
N LEU A 87 -1.56 -21.01 -1.66
CA LEU A 87 -0.81 -19.78 -1.40
C LEU A 87 -1.55 -18.57 -1.99
N THR A 88 -1.54 -17.48 -1.24
CA THR A 88 -2.06 -16.18 -1.67
C THR A 88 -1.07 -15.49 -2.60
N ALA A 89 -1.57 -14.57 -3.44
CA ALA A 89 -0.71 -13.76 -4.31
C ALA A 89 0.38 -13.01 -3.53
N MET A 90 0.09 -12.57 -2.30
CA MET A 90 1.06 -11.83 -1.49
C MET A 90 2.19 -12.72 -0.99
N GLU A 91 1.88 -13.93 -0.54
CA GLU A 91 2.89 -14.91 -0.13
C GLU A 91 3.81 -15.25 -1.30
N ILE A 92 3.25 -15.44 -2.50
CA ILE A 92 4.03 -15.72 -3.72
C ILE A 92 4.97 -14.57 -4.07
N LEU A 93 4.48 -13.32 -4.01
CA LEU A 93 5.30 -12.14 -4.28
C LEU A 93 6.40 -11.95 -3.24
N GLN A 94 6.12 -12.31 -1.98
CA GLN A 94 7.08 -12.27 -0.89
C GLN A 94 8.16 -13.35 -1.07
N GLU A 95 7.80 -14.57 -1.46
CA GLU A 95 8.75 -15.64 -1.79
C GLU A 95 9.62 -15.28 -3.01
N ALA A 96 9.08 -14.52 -3.96
CA ALA A 96 9.82 -14.00 -5.10
C ALA A 96 10.68 -12.76 -4.77
N GLU A 97 10.72 -12.33 -3.50
CA GLU A 97 11.47 -11.17 -3.01
C GLU A 97 11.20 -9.88 -3.80
N ILE A 98 9.97 -9.72 -4.31
CA ILE A 98 9.58 -8.54 -5.07
C ILE A 98 9.39 -7.35 -4.13
N ASP A 99 10.04 -6.22 -4.45
CA ASP A 99 9.75 -4.94 -3.80
C ASP A 99 8.37 -4.43 -4.26
N LEU A 100 7.36 -4.63 -3.42
CA LEU A 100 5.98 -4.19 -3.62
C LEU A 100 5.83 -2.65 -3.71
N ASN A 101 6.89 -1.91 -3.40
CA ASN A 101 6.95 -0.46 -3.45
C ASN A 101 8.01 0.04 -4.44
N TYR A 102 8.54 -0.82 -5.30
CA TYR A 102 9.67 -0.50 -6.17
C TYR A 102 9.44 0.79 -6.96
N TYR A 103 8.31 0.93 -7.64
CA TYR A 103 8.06 2.11 -8.47
C TYR A 103 7.68 3.35 -7.66
N ILE A 104 7.11 3.26 -6.47
CA ILE A 104 6.82 4.45 -5.64
C ILE A 104 8.03 4.89 -4.80
N LYS A 105 8.93 3.98 -4.44
CA LYS A 105 10.01 4.23 -3.48
C LYS A 105 11.40 4.17 -4.08
N THR A 106 11.68 3.13 -4.86
CA THR A 106 13.05 2.77 -5.27
C THR A 106 13.40 3.38 -6.63
N ASN A 107 12.48 3.32 -7.58
CA ASN A 107 12.65 3.88 -8.91
C ASN A 107 11.40 4.67 -9.34
N PRO A 108 11.00 5.72 -8.59
CA PRO A 108 9.95 6.61 -9.03
C PRO A 108 10.43 7.31 -10.29
N GLN A 109 9.84 6.94 -11.42
CA GLN A 109 10.02 7.60 -12.72
C GLN A 109 9.33 8.98 -12.74
N LEU A 110 9.21 9.62 -11.57
CA LEU A 110 8.61 10.92 -11.33
C LEU A 110 9.64 11.76 -10.58
N TYR A 111 9.94 12.93 -11.14
CA TYR A 111 10.80 13.93 -10.52
C TYR A 111 10.02 15.23 -10.34
N SER A 112 9.30 15.32 -9.23
CA SER A 112 8.59 16.53 -8.81
C SER A 112 8.98 16.87 -7.37
N PRO A 113 9.26 18.15 -7.05
CA PRO A 113 9.51 18.57 -5.66
C PRO A 113 8.37 18.19 -4.72
N LEU A 114 7.12 18.27 -5.20
CA LEU A 114 5.93 17.91 -4.42
C LEU A 114 5.89 16.41 -4.07
N PHE A 115 6.32 15.56 -5.00
CA PHE A 115 6.43 14.12 -4.76
C PHE A 115 7.50 13.81 -3.70
N GLN A 116 8.66 14.48 -3.77
CA GLN A 116 9.72 14.29 -2.79
C GLN A 116 9.32 14.77 -1.39
N GLU A 117 8.63 15.91 -1.31
CA GLU A 117 8.12 16.46 -0.07
C GLU A 117 7.13 15.51 0.60
N THR A 118 6.13 15.03 -0.14
CA THR A 118 5.10 14.13 0.39
C THR A 118 5.66 12.75 0.76
N MET A 119 6.61 12.22 -0.01
CA MET A 119 7.35 11.01 0.38
C MET A 119 8.16 11.20 1.66
N GLN A 120 8.68 12.41 1.91
CA GLN A 120 9.38 12.71 3.16
C GLN A 120 8.40 12.85 4.33
N GLN A 121 7.22 13.46 4.11
CA GLN A 121 6.15 13.52 5.12
C GLN A 121 5.70 12.12 5.53
N ASP A 122 5.47 11.22 4.57
CA ASP A 122 5.09 9.83 4.84
C ASP A 122 6.16 9.08 5.66
N LYS A 123 7.44 9.33 5.39
CA LYS A 123 8.54 8.75 6.18
C LYS A 123 8.55 9.27 7.62
N VAL A 124 8.35 10.58 7.80
CA VAL A 124 8.32 11.20 9.13
C VAL A 124 7.11 10.69 9.92
N GLN A 125 5.93 10.69 9.31
CA GLN A 125 4.71 10.18 9.94
C GLN A 125 4.88 8.73 10.40
N LYS A 126 5.40 7.86 9.52
CA LYS A 126 5.62 6.44 9.87
C LYS A 126 6.64 6.28 11.01
N LEU A 127 7.64 7.15 11.08
CA LEU A 127 8.61 7.16 12.18
C LEU A 127 7.95 7.59 13.51
N GLU A 128 7.11 8.63 13.47
CA GLU A 128 6.37 9.11 14.65
C GLU A 128 5.37 8.06 15.15
N GLU A 129 4.65 7.39 14.25
CA GLU A 129 3.75 6.28 14.58
C GLU A 129 4.50 5.14 15.29
N ASN A 130 5.65 4.73 14.76
CA ASN A 130 6.47 3.68 15.39
C ASN A 130 6.98 4.09 16.78
N ILE A 131 7.46 5.33 16.94
CA ILE A 131 7.92 5.85 18.24
C ILE A 131 6.78 5.86 19.26
N ASN A 132 5.59 6.28 18.83
CA ASN A 132 4.41 6.30 19.69
C ASN A 132 3.98 4.88 20.08
N ASP A 133 3.98 3.92 19.14
CA ASP A 133 3.65 2.52 19.42
C ASP A 133 4.62 1.89 20.43
N ASP A 134 5.93 2.14 20.27
CA ASP A 134 6.94 1.65 21.20
C ASP A 134 6.80 2.29 22.60
N TYR A 135 6.48 3.59 22.66
CA TYR A 135 6.18 4.27 23.91
C TYR A 135 4.99 3.61 24.64
N TRP A 136 3.88 3.37 23.95
CA TRP A 136 2.70 2.76 24.57
C TRP A 136 2.94 1.32 25.01
N LYS A 137 3.68 0.52 24.22
CA LYS A 137 4.08 -0.83 24.63
C LYS A 137 4.88 -0.82 25.93
N LEU A 138 5.83 0.11 26.06
CA LEU A 138 6.63 0.26 27.28
C LEU A 138 5.76 0.67 28.48
N GLN A 139 4.82 1.60 28.31
CA GLN A 139 3.89 2.00 29.37
C GLN A 139 3.05 0.82 29.86
N THR A 140 2.52 -0.01 28.95
CA THR A 140 1.77 -1.22 29.32
C THR A 140 2.65 -2.21 30.09
N GLN A 141 3.88 -2.46 29.61
CA GLN A 141 4.81 -3.37 30.30
C GLN A 141 5.16 -2.88 31.72
N ILE A 142 5.36 -1.58 31.91
CA ILE A 142 5.62 -1.00 33.24
C ILE A 142 4.42 -1.19 34.17
N MET A 143 3.20 -0.96 33.66
CA MET A 143 1.97 -1.14 34.44
C MET A 143 1.76 -2.60 34.83
N ASP A 144 2.00 -3.54 33.92
CA ASP A 144 1.90 -4.98 34.18
C ASP A 144 2.89 -5.41 35.26
N LEU A 145 4.15 -4.96 35.17
CA LEU A 145 5.18 -5.24 36.18
C LEU A 145 4.81 -4.65 37.56
N GLN A 146 4.27 -3.43 37.61
CA GLN A 146 3.79 -2.82 38.86
C GLN A 146 2.65 -3.61 39.49
N HIS A 147 1.73 -4.12 38.66
CA HIS A 147 0.62 -4.96 39.12
C HIS A 147 1.10 -6.32 39.64
N GLU A 148 2.11 -6.92 39.01
CA GLU A 148 2.72 -8.15 39.48
C GLU A 148 3.44 -7.98 40.82
N ILE A 149 4.18 -6.88 41.00
CA ILE A 149 4.85 -6.55 42.26
C ILE A 149 3.82 -6.36 43.38
N THR A 150 2.75 -5.60 43.11
CA THR A 150 1.71 -5.31 44.11
C THR A 150 0.88 -6.54 44.52
N LYS A 151 0.84 -7.59 43.68
CA LYS A 151 0.17 -8.87 43.99
C LYS A 151 1.02 -9.84 44.83
N GLN A 152 2.33 -9.59 44.93
CA GLN A 152 3.25 -10.42 45.70
C GLN A 152 3.42 -9.94 47.15
N GLU A 153 2.86 -8.78 47.50
CA GLU A 153 2.71 -8.24 48.85
C GLU A 153 1.34 -8.59 49.46
#